data_AF-A0A1B7X9B1-F1
#
_entry.id   AF-A0A1B7X9B1-F1
#
_cell.length_a   1.000
_cell.length_b   1.000
_cell.length_c   1.000
_cell.angle_alpha   90.00
_cell.angle_beta   90.00
_cell.angle_gamma   90.00
#
_symmetry.space_group_name_H-M   'P 1'
#
loop_
_entity.id
_entity.type
_entity.pdbx_description
1 polymer ?
#
loop_
_entity_poly.entity_id
_entity_poly.type
_entity_poly.pdbx_seq_one_letter_code
_entity_poly.pdbx_strand_id
1 'polypeptide(L)'
;MAKPFRIVHSSLSIPSDVKILRAAEYASFLEAEDILQAAKDRAEEIITSSEAAFEQARQRGYEDGLEEGKLEHSEKIMDTLFESIAFVERLEHASVELVQHAVDKVIADIPPEERIVSIVKKGLGHIQNESAVTIKVSLSEVEYVQNALTELGATFPAMTLDIHGDKRLQDGDCLLETVMGIVDCKLSTQLKAINKALTRRVGKAS
;
A
#
# COMPACT_ATOMS: atom_id res chain seq x y z
N MET A 1 -73.26 -43.59 -54.49
CA MET A 1 -71.96 -43.51 -53.76
C MET A 1 -71.79 -42.08 -53.28
N ALA A 2 -71.87 -41.84 -51.97
CA ALA A 2 -71.66 -40.51 -51.39
C ALA A 2 -70.16 -40.19 -51.42
N LYS A 3 -69.79 -39.08 -52.07
CA LYS A 3 -68.40 -38.62 -52.14
C LYS A 3 -68.04 -37.89 -50.83
N PRO A 4 -66.92 -38.22 -50.16
CA PRO A 4 -66.50 -37.52 -48.96
C PRO A 4 -66.03 -36.10 -49.31
N PHE A 5 -66.47 -35.11 -48.54
CA PHE A 5 -65.84 -33.78 -48.55
C PHE A 5 -64.53 -33.85 -47.76
N ARG A 6 -63.57 -33.00 -48.15
CA ARG A 6 -62.21 -32.99 -47.58
C ARG A 6 -62.05 -31.70 -46.77
N ILE A 7 -61.81 -31.84 -45.46
CA ILE A 7 -61.40 -30.72 -44.63
C ILE A 7 -59.95 -30.40 -45.03
N VAL A 8 -59.75 -29.23 -45.63
CA VAL A 8 -58.43 -28.66 -45.90
C VAL A 8 -58.31 -27.42 -45.02
N HIS A 9 -57.17 -27.31 -44.33
CA HIS A 9 -56.88 -26.33 -43.29
C HIS A 9 -57.62 -24.99 -43.45
N SER A 10 -58.33 -24.59 -42.39
CA SER A 10 -58.93 -23.27 -42.18
C SER A 10 -60.13 -22.85 -43.05
N SER A 11 -60.70 -23.72 -43.90
CA SER A 11 -62.00 -23.41 -44.52
C SER A 11 -62.82 -24.67 -44.80
N LEU A 12 -64.13 -24.61 -44.47
CA LEU A 12 -65.07 -25.66 -44.83
C LEU A 12 -65.40 -25.54 -46.32
N SER A 13 -64.59 -26.20 -47.15
CA SER A 13 -64.85 -26.36 -48.58
C SER A 13 -65.99 -27.35 -48.78
N ILE A 14 -67.23 -26.85 -48.80
CA ILE A 14 -68.40 -27.63 -49.16
C ILE A 14 -68.50 -27.62 -50.70
N PRO A 15 -68.35 -28.76 -51.39
CA PRO A 15 -68.59 -28.79 -52.84
C PRO A 15 -70.06 -28.44 -53.12
N SER A 16 -70.30 -27.70 -54.21
CA SER A 16 -71.58 -27.05 -54.51
C SER A 16 -72.77 -28.00 -54.71
N ASP A 17 -72.52 -29.32 -54.74
CA ASP A 17 -73.50 -30.40 -54.82
C ASP A 17 -74.00 -30.91 -53.45
N VAL A 18 -73.40 -30.48 -52.33
CA VAL A 18 -73.77 -30.88 -50.98
C VAL A 18 -74.45 -29.72 -50.24
N LYS A 19 -75.74 -29.87 -49.89
CA LYS A 19 -76.54 -28.82 -49.22
C LYS A 19 -76.79 -29.04 -47.72
N ILE A 20 -76.46 -30.21 -47.18
CA ILE A 20 -76.78 -30.58 -45.79
C ILE A 20 -75.55 -31.19 -45.14
N LEU A 21 -75.09 -30.59 -44.03
CA LEU A 21 -74.03 -31.09 -43.17
C LEU A 21 -74.64 -31.95 -42.06
N ARG A 22 -74.03 -33.10 -41.72
CA ARG A 22 -74.53 -33.93 -40.63
C ARG A 22 -74.15 -33.33 -39.28
N ALA A 23 -75.05 -33.44 -38.30
CA ALA A 23 -74.85 -32.88 -36.97
C ALA A 23 -73.56 -33.37 -36.28
N ALA A 24 -73.21 -34.65 -36.44
CA ALA A 24 -71.97 -35.21 -35.88
C ALA A 24 -70.69 -34.59 -36.49
N GLU A 25 -70.71 -34.28 -37.79
CA GLU A 25 -69.56 -33.69 -38.49
C GLU A 25 -69.41 -32.20 -38.16
N TYR A 26 -70.53 -31.49 -37.94
CA TYR A 26 -70.53 -30.13 -37.43
C TYR A 26 -69.99 -30.06 -35.99
N ALA A 27 -70.37 -31.01 -35.13
CA ALA A 27 -69.89 -31.08 -33.75
C ALA A 27 -68.37 -31.28 -33.67
N SER A 28 -67.80 -32.20 -34.47
CA SER A 28 -66.34 -32.39 -34.51
C SER A 28 -65.58 -31.17 -35.04
N PHE A 29 -66.19 -30.37 -35.92
CA PHE A 29 -65.59 -29.12 -36.38
C PHE A 29 -65.54 -28.08 -35.27
N LEU A 30 -66.65 -27.90 -34.52
CA LEU A 30 -66.70 -26.99 -33.38
C LEU A 30 -65.72 -27.40 -32.28
N GLU A 31 -65.64 -28.69 -31.93
CA GLU A 31 -64.66 -29.19 -30.96
C GLU A 31 -63.21 -28.92 -31.40
N ALA A 32 -62.90 -29.06 -32.69
CA ALA A 32 -61.57 -28.73 -33.21
C ALA A 32 -61.27 -27.23 -33.17
N GLU A 33 -62.28 -26.37 -33.39
CA GLU A 33 -62.17 -24.92 -33.28
C GLU A 33 -61.94 -24.50 -31.82
N ASP A 34 -62.67 -25.09 -30.87
CA ASP A 34 -62.50 -24.86 -29.44
C ASP A 34 -61.10 -25.26 -28.94
N ILE A 35 -60.59 -26.43 -29.38
CA ILE A 35 -59.23 -26.88 -29.04
C ILE A 35 -58.18 -25.93 -29.63
N LEU A 36 -58.37 -25.49 -30.88
CA LEU A 36 -57.44 -24.57 -31.54
C LEU A 36 -57.44 -23.20 -30.86
N GLN A 37 -58.60 -22.72 -30.43
CA GLN A 37 -58.72 -21.47 -29.67
C GLN A 37 -58.03 -21.60 -28.31
N ALA A 38 -58.32 -22.67 -27.54
CA ALA A 38 -57.68 -22.92 -26.26
C ALA A 38 -56.15 -23.09 -26.39
N ALA A 39 -55.66 -23.64 -27.50
CA ALA A 39 -54.23 -23.75 -27.78
C ALA A 39 -53.59 -22.38 -28.09
N LYS A 40 -54.30 -21.49 -28.81
CA LYS A 40 -53.85 -20.11 -29.07
C LYS A 40 -53.81 -19.30 -27.78
N ASP A 41 -54.88 -19.36 -26.98
CA ASP A 41 -54.96 -18.61 -25.72
C ASP A 41 -53.84 -19.04 -24.76
N ARG A 42 -53.58 -20.35 -24.63
CA ARG A 42 -52.44 -20.86 -23.85
C ARG A 42 -51.09 -20.44 -24.42
N ALA A 43 -50.94 -20.43 -25.74
CA ALA A 43 -49.69 -20.00 -26.36
C ALA A 43 -49.43 -18.52 -26.07
N GLU A 44 -50.46 -17.67 -26.14
CA GLU A 44 -50.38 -16.26 -25.79
C GLU A 44 -50.05 -16.07 -24.30
N GLU A 45 -50.71 -16.80 -23.40
CA GLU A 45 -50.41 -16.79 -21.96
C GLU A 45 -48.95 -17.18 -21.66
N ILE A 46 -48.44 -18.22 -22.33
CA ILE A 46 -47.05 -18.67 -22.18
C ILE A 46 -46.08 -17.58 -22.66
N ILE A 47 -46.36 -16.94 -23.79
CA ILE A 47 -45.52 -15.86 -24.33
C ILE A 47 -45.50 -14.69 -23.34
N THR A 48 -46.67 -14.18 -22.94
CA THR A 48 -46.76 -13.04 -22.03
C THR A 48 -46.13 -13.31 -20.66
N SER A 49 -46.36 -14.50 -20.09
CA SER A 49 -45.74 -14.87 -18.81
C SER A 49 -44.22 -15.07 -18.92
N SER A 50 -43.74 -15.59 -20.05
CA SER A 50 -42.30 -15.73 -20.31
C SER A 50 -41.61 -14.38 -20.48
N GLU A 51 -42.23 -13.44 -21.19
CA GLU A 51 -41.74 -12.07 -21.34
C GLU A 51 -41.67 -11.35 -20.00
N ALA A 52 -42.73 -11.43 -19.19
CA ALA A 52 -42.75 -10.85 -17.85
C ALA A 52 -41.69 -11.46 -16.92
N ALA A 53 -41.51 -12.79 -16.96
CA ALA A 53 -40.47 -13.47 -16.18
C ALA A 53 -39.05 -13.08 -16.63
N PHE A 54 -38.84 -12.94 -17.95
CA PHE A 54 -37.57 -12.48 -18.51
C PHE A 54 -37.23 -11.05 -18.09
N GLU A 55 -38.19 -10.12 -18.17
CA GLU A 55 -37.99 -8.74 -17.73
C GLU A 55 -37.68 -8.66 -16.24
N GLN A 56 -38.40 -9.41 -15.41
CA GLN A 56 -38.15 -9.45 -13.97
C GLN A 56 -36.77 -10.02 -13.65
N ALA A 57 -36.37 -11.13 -14.29
CA ALA A 57 -35.05 -11.72 -14.10
C ALA A 57 -33.93 -10.78 -14.56
N ARG A 58 -34.13 -10.08 -15.68
CA ARG A 58 -33.20 -9.07 -16.19
C ARG A 58 -33.03 -7.90 -15.23
N GLN A 59 -34.13 -7.39 -14.66
CA GLN A 59 -34.09 -6.29 -13.70
C GLN A 59 -33.36 -6.71 -12.42
N ARG A 60 -33.68 -7.89 -11.87
CA ARG A 60 -33.00 -8.43 -10.69
C ARG A 60 -31.51 -8.62 -10.93
N GLY A 61 -31.14 -9.27 -12.04
CA GLY A 61 -29.72 -9.48 -12.37
C GLY A 61 -28.96 -8.17 -12.59
N TYR A 62 -29.61 -7.12 -13.07
CA TYR A 62 -29.01 -5.79 -13.18
C TYR A 62 -28.81 -5.13 -11.81
N GLU A 63 -29.78 -5.23 -10.91
CA GLU A 63 -29.69 -4.70 -9.54
C GLU A 63 -28.62 -5.44 -8.72
N ASP A 64 -28.63 -6.76 -8.75
CA ASP A 64 -27.66 -7.62 -8.06
C ASP A 64 -26.24 -7.35 -8.58
N GLY A 65 -26.07 -7.32 -9.91
CA GLY A 65 -24.77 -7.03 -10.52
C GLY A 65 -24.27 -5.60 -10.26
N LEU A 66 -25.17 -4.63 -10.11
CA LEU A 66 -24.82 -3.27 -9.73
C LEU A 66 -24.34 -3.20 -8.27
N GLU A 67 -24.97 -3.95 -7.37
CA GLU A 67 -24.56 -4.02 -5.96
C GLU A 67 -23.22 -4.76 -5.81
N GLU A 68 -23.07 -5.92 -6.45
CA GLU A 68 -21.82 -6.68 -6.48
C GLU A 68 -20.67 -5.84 -7.07
N GLY A 69 -20.91 -5.16 -8.19
CA GLY A 69 -19.91 -4.28 -8.81
C GLY A 69 -19.50 -3.11 -7.91
N LYS A 70 -20.41 -2.56 -7.10
CA LYS A 70 -20.08 -1.52 -6.12
C LYS A 70 -19.21 -2.07 -4.98
N LEU A 71 -19.51 -3.28 -4.50
CA LEU A 71 -18.73 -3.94 -3.46
C LEU A 71 -17.32 -4.25 -3.96
N GLU A 72 -17.17 -4.88 -5.12
CA GLU A 72 -15.86 -5.15 -5.73
C GLU A 72 -15.07 -3.85 -5.96
N HIS A 73 -15.74 -2.80 -6.41
CA HIS A 73 -15.07 -1.52 -6.62
C HIS A 73 -14.57 -0.91 -5.31
N SER A 74 -15.37 -0.98 -4.25
CA SER A 74 -14.97 -0.53 -2.92
C SER A 74 -13.79 -1.34 -2.38
N GLU A 75 -13.78 -2.65 -2.59
CA GLU A 75 -12.68 -3.53 -2.19
C GLU A 75 -11.38 -3.15 -2.91
N LYS A 76 -11.43 -3.00 -4.24
CA LYS A 76 -10.26 -2.57 -5.05
C LYS A 76 -9.73 -1.20 -4.63
N ILE A 77 -10.62 -0.27 -4.28
CA ILE A 77 -10.20 1.04 -3.75
C ILE A 77 -9.45 0.85 -2.44
N MET A 78 -9.98 0.04 -1.50
CA MET A 78 -9.34 -0.20 -0.21
C MET A 78 -7.97 -0.86 -0.38
N ASP A 79 -7.86 -1.87 -1.25
CA ASP A 79 -6.58 -2.52 -1.55
C ASP A 79 -5.56 -1.51 -2.08
N THR A 80 -5.97 -0.67 -3.03
CA THR A 80 -5.09 0.38 -3.59
C THR A 80 -4.63 1.37 -2.52
N LEU A 81 -5.52 1.73 -1.57
CA LEU A 81 -5.17 2.61 -0.46
C LEU A 81 -4.15 1.95 0.47
N PHE A 82 -4.34 0.68 0.83
CA PHE A 82 -3.38 -0.04 1.67
C PHE A 82 -2.02 -0.21 0.99
N GLU A 83 -2.00 -0.52 -0.30
CA GLU A 83 -0.75 -0.58 -1.08
C GLU A 83 -0.02 0.76 -1.12
N SER A 84 -0.77 1.86 -1.25
CA SER A 84 -0.23 3.22 -1.26
C SER A 84 0.39 3.60 0.08
N ILE A 85 -0.28 3.30 1.20
CA ILE A 85 0.25 3.52 2.55
C ILE A 85 1.55 2.74 2.73
N ALA A 86 1.52 1.44 2.42
CA ALA A 86 2.71 0.60 2.54
C ALA A 86 3.86 1.05 1.62
N PHE A 87 3.55 1.63 0.46
CA PHE A 87 4.55 2.21 -0.43
C PHE A 87 5.22 3.45 0.17
N VAL A 88 4.43 4.35 0.76
CA VAL A 88 4.96 5.55 1.43
C VAL A 88 5.87 5.16 2.60
N GLU A 89 5.45 4.22 3.44
CA GLU A 89 6.28 3.72 4.55
C GLU A 89 7.62 3.15 4.06
N ARG A 90 7.60 2.35 2.99
CA ARG A 90 8.85 1.82 2.39
C ARG A 90 9.76 2.93 1.87
N LEU A 91 9.20 3.94 1.20
CA LEU A 91 9.97 5.06 0.66
C LEU A 91 10.60 5.90 1.78
N GLU A 92 9.85 6.11 2.85
CA GLU A 92 10.29 6.77 4.06
C GLU A 92 11.48 6.06 4.71
N HIS A 93 11.40 4.73 4.87
CA HIS A 93 12.50 3.92 5.37
C HIS A 93 13.73 3.99 4.47
N ALA A 94 13.54 3.81 3.15
CA ALA A 94 14.63 3.87 2.18
C ALA A 94 15.32 5.25 2.18
N SER A 95 14.57 6.33 2.42
CA SER A 95 15.12 7.69 2.50
C SER A 95 16.04 7.86 3.72
N VAL A 96 15.66 7.32 4.88
CA VAL A 96 16.51 7.35 6.09
C VAL A 96 17.80 6.57 5.87
N GLU A 97 17.70 5.38 5.27
CA GLU A 97 18.87 4.55 4.94
C GLU A 97 19.80 5.25 3.94
N LEU A 98 19.25 5.88 2.90
CA LEU A 98 20.01 6.66 1.93
C LEU A 98 20.77 7.82 2.58
N VAL A 99 20.09 8.58 3.44
CA VAL A 99 20.72 9.69 4.17
C VAL A 99 21.83 9.17 5.08
N GLN A 100 21.59 8.06 5.79
CA GLN A 100 22.61 7.45 6.63
C GLN A 100 23.84 7.05 5.81
N HIS A 101 23.64 6.35 4.69
CA HIS A 101 24.74 5.97 3.79
C HIS A 101 25.49 7.17 3.23
N ALA A 102 24.79 8.24 2.86
CA ALA A 102 25.42 9.47 2.38
C ALA A 102 26.28 10.12 3.48
N VAL A 103 25.77 10.19 4.72
CA VAL A 103 26.52 10.74 5.86
C VAL A 103 27.74 9.88 6.19
N ASP A 104 27.59 8.56 6.23
CA ASP A 104 28.70 7.64 6.49
C ASP A 104 29.79 7.78 5.43
N LYS A 105 29.40 7.94 4.15
CA LYS A 105 30.35 8.17 3.05
C LYS A 105 31.09 9.49 3.20
N VAL A 106 30.38 10.58 3.48
CA VAL A 106 31.01 11.90 3.69
C VAL A 106 32.00 11.86 4.85
N ILE A 107 31.71 11.12 5.91
CA ILE A 107 32.63 10.99 7.06
C ILE A 107 33.82 10.07 6.74
N ALA A 108 33.62 9.04 5.91
CA ALA A 108 34.70 8.18 5.43
C ALA A 108 35.70 8.91 4.52
N ASP A 109 35.23 9.93 3.78
CA ASP A 109 36.09 10.76 2.92
C ASP A 109 36.97 11.74 3.73
N ILE A 110 36.68 11.98 5.02
CA ILE A 110 37.50 12.82 5.90
C ILE A 110 38.67 11.99 6.44
N PRO A 111 39.93 12.49 6.34
CA PRO A 111 41.09 11.83 6.92
C PRO A 111 40.85 11.50 8.41
N PRO A 112 41.21 10.28 8.88
CA PRO A 112 40.99 9.86 10.27
C PRO A 112 41.54 10.85 11.31
N GLU A 113 42.71 11.38 11.00
CA GLU A 113 43.44 12.44 11.68
C GLU A 113 42.59 13.73 11.87
N GLU A 114 42.12 14.33 10.77
CA GLU A 114 41.28 15.54 10.84
C GLU A 114 39.93 15.28 11.55
N ARG A 115 39.41 14.05 11.41
CA ARG A 115 38.16 13.61 12.02
C ARG A 115 38.25 13.59 13.54
N ILE A 116 39.29 12.96 14.12
CA ILE A 116 39.43 12.86 15.58
C ILE A 116 39.64 14.24 16.21
N VAL A 117 40.42 15.11 15.59
CA VAL A 117 40.64 16.49 16.07
C VAL A 117 39.35 17.29 16.03
N SER A 118 38.56 17.16 14.97
CA SER A 118 37.25 17.81 14.86
C SER A 118 36.27 17.34 15.93
N ILE A 119 36.28 16.03 16.26
CA ILE A 119 35.45 15.45 17.32
C ILE A 119 35.86 16.01 18.69
N VAL A 120 37.16 15.99 19.00
CA VAL A 120 37.70 16.54 20.26
C VAL A 120 37.35 18.02 20.40
N LYS A 121 37.58 18.83 19.37
CA LYS A 121 37.28 20.27 19.37
C LYS A 121 35.80 20.55 19.62
N LYS A 122 34.91 19.79 18.96
CA LYS A 122 33.46 19.90 19.19
C LYS A 122 33.10 19.50 20.62
N GLY A 123 33.63 18.39 21.13
CA GLY A 123 33.39 17.93 22.49
C GLY A 123 33.84 18.94 23.55
N LEU A 124 35.04 19.50 23.40
CA LEU A 124 35.55 20.56 24.26
C LEU A 124 34.66 21.82 24.21
N GLY A 125 34.11 22.18 23.05
CA GLY A 125 33.16 23.28 22.94
C GLY A 125 31.83 23.08 23.71
N HIS A 126 31.46 21.84 24.03
CA HIS A 126 30.28 21.54 24.86
C HIS A 126 30.59 21.64 26.36
N ILE A 127 31.86 21.51 26.73
CA ILE A 127 32.33 21.61 28.12
C ILE A 127 32.58 23.09 28.42
N GLN A 128 31.67 23.72 29.15
CA GLN A 128 31.79 25.11 29.59
C GLN A 128 32.12 25.16 31.08
N ASN A 129 32.98 26.10 31.49
CA ASN A 129 33.35 26.39 32.88
C ASN A 129 34.13 25.28 33.64
N GLU A 130 34.81 24.37 32.94
CA GLU A 130 35.70 23.38 33.57
C GLU A 130 37.17 23.78 33.41
N SER A 131 37.95 23.67 34.50
CA SER A 131 39.36 24.06 34.50
C SER A 131 40.32 22.96 34.03
N ALA A 132 39.87 21.70 34.06
CA ALA A 132 40.68 20.55 33.68
C ALA A 132 39.83 19.47 32.99
N VAL A 133 40.30 18.97 31.84
CA VAL A 133 39.64 17.94 31.05
C VAL A 133 40.67 16.88 30.65
N THR A 134 40.36 15.61 30.91
CA THR A 134 41.15 14.47 30.46
C THR A 134 40.52 13.87 29.21
N ILE A 135 41.27 13.84 28.12
CA ILE A 135 40.87 13.33 26.80
C ILE A 135 41.40 11.91 26.67
N LYS A 136 40.53 10.91 26.51
CA LYS A 136 40.92 9.53 26.22
C LYS A 136 40.66 9.19 24.75
N VAL A 137 41.70 8.72 24.08
CA VAL A 137 41.67 8.31 22.65
C VAL A 137 42.37 6.96 22.45
N SER A 138 42.31 6.41 21.25
CA SER A 138 43.07 5.19 20.89
C SER A 138 44.58 5.41 21.05
N LEU A 139 45.34 4.35 21.38
CA LEU A 139 46.80 4.43 21.56
C LEU A 139 47.53 4.96 20.32
N SER A 140 47.02 4.65 19.13
CA SER A 140 47.54 5.10 17.83
C SER A 140 47.34 6.60 17.58
N GLU A 141 46.37 7.22 18.26
CA GLU A 141 45.93 8.60 17.99
C GLU A 141 46.47 9.61 19.03
N VAL A 142 47.05 9.14 20.14
CA VAL A 142 47.54 10.00 21.24
C VAL A 142 48.51 11.08 20.76
N GLU A 143 49.56 10.68 20.05
CA GLU A 143 50.61 11.61 19.59
C GLU A 143 50.06 12.63 18.59
N TYR A 144 49.19 12.17 17.68
CA TYR A 144 48.56 13.02 16.69
C TYR A 144 47.66 14.08 17.34
N VAL A 145 46.79 13.66 18.27
CA VAL A 145 45.86 14.52 18.99
C VAL A 145 46.63 15.51 19.88
N GLN A 146 47.73 15.09 20.52
CA GLN A 146 48.60 15.94 21.31
C GLN A 146 49.21 17.08 20.47
N ASN A 147 49.72 16.77 19.28
CA ASN A 147 50.31 17.76 18.38
C ASN A 147 49.24 18.76 17.89
N ALA A 148 48.09 18.26 17.43
CA ALA A 148 46.99 19.11 16.97
C ALA A 148 46.41 20.00 18.09
N LEU A 149 46.33 19.49 19.32
CA LEU A 149 45.84 20.28 20.47
C LEU A 149 46.85 21.31 20.96
N THR A 150 48.15 21.07 20.79
CA THR A 150 49.18 22.07 21.08
C THR A 150 49.02 23.29 20.17
N GLU A 151 48.69 23.07 18.89
CA GLU A 151 48.36 24.14 17.94
C GLU A 151 47.00 24.82 18.28
N LEU A 152 46.04 24.04 18.77
CA LEU A 152 44.71 24.54 19.16
C LEU A 152 44.65 25.16 20.57
N GLY A 153 45.70 25.04 21.38
CA GLY A 153 45.73 25.52 22.78
C GLY A 153 45.45 27.02 22.91
N ALA A 154 45.72 27.80 21.86
CA ALA A 154 45.33 29.21 21.76
C ALA A 154 43.80 29.44 21.73
N THR A 155 43.02 28.42 21.38
CA THR A 155 41.55 28.47 21.28
C THR A 155 40.86 28.28 22.63
N PHE A 156 41.48 27.55 23.56
CA PHE A 156 40.92 27.25 24.89
C PHE A 156 41.91 27.58 26.03
N PRO A 157 42.34 28.85 26.19
CA PRO A 157 43.41 29.23 27.12
C PRO A 157 43.04 29.06 28.62
N ALA A 158 41.77 28.82 28.93
CA ALA A 158 41.27 28.69 30.30
C ALA A 158 41.19 27.24 30.81
N MET A 159 41.52 26.23 30.00
CA MET A 159 41.38 24.81 30.35
C MET A 159 42.73 24.09 30.29
N THR A 160 42.99 23.24 31.28
CA THR A 160 44.11 22.28 31.25
C THR A 160 43.65 21.01 30.54
N LEU A 161 44.30 20.67 29.42
CA LEU A 161 43.97 19.48 28.63
C LEU A 161 45.04 18.41 28.85
N ASP A 162 44.62 17.22 29.27
CA ASP A 162 45.50 16.07 29.48
C ASP A 162 45.05 14.91 28.60
N ILE A 163 45.97 14.27 27.87
CA ILE A 163 45.61 13.26 26.85
C ILE A 163 46.16 11.92 27.26
N HIS A 164 45.28 10.92 27.31
CA HIS A 164 45.60 9.56 27.68
C HIS A 164 45.15 8.56 26.61
N GLY A 165 45.98 7.58 26.33
CA GLY A 165 45.60 6.45 25.48
C GLY A 165 44.83 5.38 26.25
N ASP A 166 43.69 4.94 25.73
CA ASP A 166 42.91 3.81 26.27
C ASP A 166 42.81 2.68 25.23
N LYS A 167 43.32 1.49 25.59
CA LYS A 167 43.29 0.28 24.74
C LYS A 167 41.89 -0.22 24.41
N ARG A 168 40.86 0.23 25.14
CA ARG A 168 39.47 -0.17 24.93
C ARG A 168 38.76 0.69 23.88
N LEU A 169 39.37 1.81 23.48
CA LEU A 169 38.83 2.70 22.46
C LEU A 169 39.32 2.25 21.08
N GLN A 170 38.42 2.34 20.11
CA GLN A 170 38.76 2.15 18.69
C GLN A 170 39.23 3.48 18.09
N ASP A 171 39.92 3.41 16.96
CA ASP A 171 40.34 4.61 16.23
C ASP A 171 39.11 5.47 15.86
N GLY A 172 39.16 6.77 16.16
CA GLY A 172 38.05 7.69 16.00
C GLY A 172 37.08 7.77 17.18
N ASP A 173 37.24 6.95 18.23
CA ASP A 173 36.51 7.09 19.49
C ASP A 173 37.23 8.05 20.44
N CYS A 174 36.47 8.98 21.02
CA CYS A 174 36.97 9.95 22.00
C CYS A 174 36.05 10.00 23.22
N LEU A 175 36.66 10.03 24.40
CA LEU A 175 35.98 10.21 25.68
C LEU A 175 36.58 11.41 26.41
N LEU A 176 35.72 12.31 26.89
CA LEU A 176 36.16 13.47 27.67
C LEU A 176 35.75 13.27 29.12
N GLU A 177 36.71 13.24 30.03
CA GLU A 177 36.49 13.11 31.46
C GLU A 177 36.72 14.46 32.15
N THR A 178 35.75 14.86 32.96
CA THR A 178 35.76 16.08 33.77
C THR A 178 35.39 15.74 35.21
N VAL A 179 35.53 16.69 36.14
CA VAL A 179 35.07 16.49 37.53
C VAL A 179 33.56 16.30 37.64
N MET A 180 32.77 16.84 36.69
CA MET A 180 31.32 16.66 36.62
C MET A 180 30.91 15.29 36.03
N GLY A 181 31.80 14.63 35.28
CA GLY A 181 31.52 13.32 34.71
C GLY A 181 32.19 13.09 33.36
N ILE A 182 31.71 12.05 32.68
CA ILE A 182 32.27 11.52 31.44
C ILE A 182 31.34 11.86 30.27
N VAL A 183 31.88 12.50 29.24
CA VAL A 183 31.19 12.81 27.99
C VAL A 183 31.67 11.87 26.89
N ASP A 184 30.76 11.05 26.38
CA ASP A 184 31.00 10.20 25.22
C ASP A 184 30.92 11.03 23.93
N CYS A 185 32.07 11.23 23.28
CA CYS A 185 32.18 11.97 22.01
C CYS A 185 32.29 11.03 20.81
N LYS A 186 31.95 9.74 20.95
CA LYS A 186 31.96 8.80 19.84
C LYS A 186 31.01 9.25 18.74
N LEU A 187 31.56 9.35 17.54
CA LEU A 187 30.80 9.68 16.33
C LEU A 187 29.65 8.68 16.10
N SER A 188 29.90 7.39 16.36
CA SER A 188 28.90 6.33 16.22
C SER A 188 27.68 6.55 17.14
N THR A 189 27.89 7.04 18.37
CA THR A 189 26.82 7.37 19.32
C THR A 189 26.00 8.56 18.82
N GLN A 190 26.66 9.60 18.30
CA GLN A 190 25.99 10.78 17.74
C GLN A 190 25.15 10.44 16.50
N LEU A 191 25.70 9.65 15.56
CA LEU A 191 25.00 9.21 14.35
C LEU A 191 23.79 8.33 14.69
N LYS A 192 23.94 7.43 15.68
CA LYS A 192 22.81 6.62 16.18
C LYS A 192 21.69 7.48 16.76
N ALA A 193 22.04 8.54 17.50
CA ALA A 193 21.04 9.46 18.05
C ALA A 193 20.29 10.23 16.95
N ILE A 194 21.00 10.70 15.93
CA ILE A 194 20.40 11.37 14.76
C ILE A 194 19.49 10.41 14.01
N ASN A 195 19.95 9.19 13.72
CA ASN A 195 19.16 8.17 13.03
C ASN A 195 17.88 7.86 13.81
N LYS A 196 17.98 7.58 15.11
CA LYS A 196 16.81 7.36 15.98
C LYS A 196 15.84 8.54 15.97
N ALA A 197 16.34 9.79 15.92
CA ALA A 197 15.50 10.98 15.83
C ALA A 197 14.80 11.10 14.47
N LEU A 198 15.50 10.79 13.37
CA LEU A 198 14.96 10.77 12.01
C LEU A 198 13.89 9.68 11.87
N THR A 199 14.19 8.43 12.22
CA THR A 199 13.22 7.32 12.20
C THR A 199 11.97 7.64 13.02
N ARG A 200 12.14 8.25 14.20
CA ARG A 200 11.01 8.64 15.06
C ARG A 200 10.14 9.74 14.44
N ARG A 201 10.72 10.67 13.68
CA ARG A 201 9.96 11.73 13.01
C ARG A 201 9.23 11.21 11.79
N VAL A 202 9.89 10.36 11.02
CA VAL A 202 9.33 9.70 9.85
C VAL A 202 8.13 8.84 10.26
N GLY A 203 8.28 7.95 11.24
CA GLY A 203 7.16 7.15 11.77
C GLY A 203 6.10 7.92 12.58
N LYS A 204 6.17 9.26 12.67
CA LYS A 204 5.13 10.12 13.27
C LYS A 204 4.40 10.98 12.24
N ALA A 205 4.91 11.04 11.00
CA ALA A 205 4.34 11.83 9.92
C ALA A 205 3.32 11.03 9.09
N SER A 206 3.36 9.70 9.19
CA SER A 206 2.27 8.79 8.82
C SER A 206 1.26 8.64 9.95
#